data_AF-A0A481YIE1-F1
#
_entry.id   AF-A0A481YIE1-F1
#
_cell.length_a   1.000
_cell.length_b   1.000
_cell.length_c   1.000
_cell.angle_alpha   90.00
_cell.angle_beta   90.00
_cell.angle_gamma   90.00
#
_symmetry.space_group_name_H-M   'P 1'
#
loop_
_entity.id
_entity.type
_entity.pdbx_description
1 polymer ?
#
loop_
_entity_poly.entity_id
_entity_poly.type
_entity_poly.pdbx_seq_one_letter_code
_entity_poly.pdbx_strand_id
1 'polypeptide(L)'
;MTLFLGLVSCNSSATVAEESPQSRFLKSVISLGNDFLNVFTSFGDMVGGVLGFNTNTKKSDVGAYFKKVHDTVEGTKTYLEKIVADMKTEGKHNASGVETAVKILDDYTLSKIIEGASEALKG
;
A
#
# COMPACT_ATOMS: atom_id res chain seq x y z
N MET A 1 -60.20 36.20 -4.25
CA MET A 1 -59.27 35.47 -5.14
C MET A 1 -57.86 35.98 -4.84
N THR A 2 -57.37 35.90 -3.60
CA THR A 2 -57.00 34.68 -2.83
C THR A 2 -55.63 34.16 -3.28
N LEU A 3 -54.59 34.58 -2.55
CA LEU A 3 -53.25 34.00 -2.60
C LEU A 3 -53.31 32.49 -2.34
N PHE A 4 -52.66 31.70 -3.18
CA PHE A 4 -52.27 30.33 -2.85
C PHE A 4 -50.74 30.23 -2.83
N LEU A 5 -50.17 30.51 -1.67
CA LEU A 5 -48.78 30.15 -1.35
C LEU A 5 -48.73 28.63 -1.12
N GLY A 6 -48.36 27.89 -2.16
CA GLY A 6 -48.22 26.44 -2.11
C GLY A 6 -47.02 26.02 -1.27
N LEU A 7 -47.24 25.65 -0.02
CA LEU A 7 -46.24 25.04 0.84
C LEU A 7 -46.11 23.53 0.55
N VAL A 8 -44.85 23.11 0.34
CA VAL A 8 -44.29 21.79 0.65
C VAL A 8 -44.99 20.54 0.07
N SER A 9 -44.33 19.92 -0.91
CA SER A 9 -44.12 18.47 -0.88
C SER A 9 -42.80 18.11 -1.56
N CYS A 10 -41.72 18.13 -0.77
CA CYS A 10 -40.41 17.63 -1.22
C CYS A 10 -40.36 16.13 -0.96
N ASN A 11 -41.00 15.33 -1.82
CA ASN A 11 -41.15 13.89 -1.62
C ASN A 11 -40.88 13.08 -2.90
N SER A 12 -39.75 13.35 -3.55
CA SER A 12 -39.20 12.53 -4.63
C SER A 12 -38.20 11.53 -4.07
N SER A 13 -38.63 10.29 -3.86
CA SER A 13 -37.75 9.17 -3.51
C SER A 13 -37.22 8.48 -4.77
N ALA A 14 -35.88 8.27 -4.83
CA ALA A 14 -35.17 7.43 -5.80
C ALA A 14 -35.27 7.88 -7.30
N THR A 15 -34.35 7.62 -8.23
CA THR A 15 -32.96 7.09 -8.23
C THR A 15 -32.13 8.00 -9.17
N VAL A 16 -30.85 8.32 -8.98
CA VAL A 16 -29.86 7.95 -7.94
C VAL A 16 -29.24 9.22 -7.34
N ALA A 17 -28.48 9.09 -6.24
CA ALA A 17 -27.53 10.13 -5.83
C ALA A 17 -26.21 9.91 -6.57
N GLU A 18 -25.91 10.72 -7.59
CA GLU A 18 -24.56 10.74 -8.16
C GLU A 18 -23.56 11.14 -7.08
N GLU A 19 -22.52 10.33 -6.90
CA GLU A 19 -21.48 10.61 -5.93
C GLU A 19 -20.78 11.93 -6.29
N SER A 20 -20.91 12.92 -5.41
CA SER A 20 -20.31 14.23 -5.60
C SER A 20 -18.80 14.07 -5.88
N PRO A 21 -18.18 14.92 -6.72
CA PRO A 21 -16.74 14.84 -7.00
C PRO A 21 -15.88 14.80 -5.73
N GLN A 22 -16.31 15.47 -4.66
CA GLN A 22 -15.70 15.43 -3.33
C GLN A 22 -15.76 14.03 -2.69
N SER A 23 -16.92 13.38 -2.69
CA SER A 23 -17.07 12.02 -2.14
C SER A 23 -16.25 10.98 -2.89
N ARG A 24 -16.18 11.08 -4.23
CA ARG A 24 -15.34 10.23 -5.08
C ARG A 24 -13.85 10.44 -4.80
N PHE A 25 -13.42 11.69 -4.65
CA PHE A 25 -12.03 12.02 -4.28
C PHE A 25 -11.66 11.44 -2.91
N LEU A 26 -12.50 11.65 -1.88
CA LEU A 26 -12.26 11.12 -0.54
C LEU A 26 -12.17 9.59 -0.52
N LYS A 27 -13.02 8.89 -1.28
CA LYS A 27 -12.92 7.43 -1.44
C LYS A 27 -11.61 6.99 -2.10
N SER A 28 -11.15 7.71 -3.13
CA SER A 28 -9.87 7.41 -3.80
C SER A 28 -8.69 7.57 -2.84
N VAL A 29 -8.69 8.63 -2.01
CA VAL A 29 -7.67 8.86 -0.97
C VAL A 29 -7.72 7.79 0.12
N ILE A 30 -8.92 7.40 0.59
CA ILE A 30 -9.07 6.34 1.60
C ILE A 30 -8.61 4.99 1.05
N SER A 31 -8.96 4.64 -0.19
CA SER A 31 -8.47 3.40 -0.82
C SER A 31 -6.95 3.38 -0.89
N LEU A 32 -6.35 4.45 -1.43
CA LEU A 32 -4.89 4.56 -1.55
C LEU A 32 -4.19 4.50 -0.18
N GLY A 33 -4.78 5.14 0.84
CA GLY A 33 -4.30 5.06 2.22
C GLY A 33 -4.34 3.64 2.79
N ASN A 34 -5.41 2.89 2.51
CA ASN A 34 -5.51 1.48 2.89
C ASN A 34 -4.50 0.60 2.13
N ASP A 35 -4.29 0.85 0.84
CA ASP A 35 -3.30 0.12 0.03
C ASP A 35 -1.88 0.29 0.60
N PHE A 36 -1.49 1.52 0.94
CA PHE A 36 -0.22 1.78 1.63
C PHE A 36 -0.15 1.19 3.04
N LEU A 37 -1.23 1.28 3.82
CA LEU A 37 -1.29 0.69 5.16
C LEU A 37 -1.07 -0.83 5.10
N ASN A 38 -1.72 -1.51 4.14
CA ASN A 38 -1.56 -2.96 3.94
C ASN A 38 -0.11 -3.34 3.64
N VAL A 39 0.64 -2.53 2.87
CA VAL A 39 2.08 -2.74 2.64
C VAL A 39 2.86 -2.67 3.95
N PHE A 40 2.68 -1.59 4.73
CA PHE A 40 3.44 -1.40 5.97
C PHE A 40 3.06 -2.37 7.09
N THR A 41 1.78 -2.76 7.20
CA THR A 41 1.34 -3.83 8.11
C THR A 41 1.94 -5.17 7.71
N SER A 42 1.86 -5.55 6.43
CA SER A 42 2.47 -6.80 5.95
C SER A 42 3.97 -6.84 6.20
N PHE A 43 4.68 -5.74 5.89
CA PHE A 43 6.09 -5.60 6.19
C PHE A 43 6.36 -5.75 7.70
N GLY A 44 5.60 -5.03 8.55
CA GLY A 44 5.73 -5.04 10.01
C GLY A 44 5.56 -6.42 10.64
N ASP A 45 4.46 -7.11 10.31
CA ASP A 45 4.16 -8.47 10.79
C ASP A 45 5.24 -9.48 10.35
N MET A 46 5.85 -9.26 9.19
CA MET A 46 6.93 -10.10 8.68
C MET A 46 8.29 -9.79 9.32
N VAL A 47 8.65 -8.53 9.59
CA VAL A 47 9.95 -8.16 10.22
C VAL A 47 9.96 -8.22 11.74
N GLY A 48 8.82 -8.42 12.42
CA GLY A 48 8.72 -8.51 13.88
C GLY A 48 9.49 -9.67 14.57
N GLY A 49 10.24 -10.47 13.82
CA GLY A 49 11.13 -11.50 14.36
C GLY A 49 12.46 -10.90 14.83
N VAL A 50 12.65 -10.79 16.14
CA VAL A 50 13.89 -10.29 16.75
C VAL A 50 15.09 -11.18 16.36
N LEU A 51 16.18 -10.56 15.93
CA LEU A 51 17.47 -11.21 15.67
C LEU A 51 18.08 -11.76 16.97
N GLY A 52 17.77 -13.03 17.29
CA GLY A 52 18.17 -13.74 18.51
C GLY A 52 19.32 -14.73 18.33
N PHE A 53 20.23 -14.50 17.36
CA PHE A 53 21.33 -15.41 17.08
C PHE A 53 22.33 -15.51 18.24
N ASN A 54 22.80 -16.72 18.51
CA ASN A 54 23.81 -17.03 19.53
C ASN A 54 24.69 -18.20 19.06
N THR A 55 25.66 -18.61 19.88
CA THR A 55 26.64 -19.67 19.53
C THR A 55 26.02 -21.05 19.26
N ASN A 56 24.77 -21.28 19.65
CA ASN A 56 24.03 -22.53 19.41
C ASN A 56 23.04 -22.44 18.23
N THR A 57 22.92 -21.28 17.57
CA THR A 57 22.03 -21.12 16.41
C THR A 57 22.53 -21.95 15.23
N LYS A 58 21.66 -22.75 14.62
CA LYS A 58 22.04 -23.59 13.47
C LYS A 58 22.14 -22.73 12.21
N LYS A 59 23.02 -23.12 11.28
CA LYS A 59 23.12 -22.48 9.95
C LYS A 59 21.79 -22.51 9.18
N SER A 60 20.96 -23.55 9.39
CA SER A 60 19.58 -23.62 8.87
C SER A 60 18.70 -22.48 9.33
N ASP A 61 18.83 -22.06 10.58
CA ASP A 61 17.94 -21.10 11.22
C ASP A 61 18.33 -19.66 10.81
N VAL A 62 19.64 -19.43 10.62
CA VAL A 62 20.18 -18.21 9.99
C VAL A 62 19.71 -18.11 8.53
N GLY A 63 19.79 -19.20 7.77
CA GLY A 63 19.29 -19.24 6.39
C GLY A 63 17.78 -18.98 6.31
N ALA A 64 16.99 -19.60 7.19
CA ALA A 64 15.55 -19.38 7.26
C ALA A 64 15.20 -17.91 7.59
N TYR A 65 15.96 -17.26 8.48
CA TYR A 65 15.81 -15.84 8.77
C TYR A 65 16.08 -14.96 7.55
N PHE A 66 17.22 -15.12 6.88
CA PHE A 66 17.54 -14.32 5.69
C PHE A 66 16.59 -14.59 4.52
N LYS A 67 16.08 -15.82 4.38
CA LYS A 67 15.01 -16.11 3.42
C LYS A 67 13.74 -15.33 3.75
N LYS A 68 13.35 -15.27 5.02
CA LYS A 68 12.19 -14.46 5.45
C LYS A 68 12.40 -12.98 5.12
N VAL A 69 13.58 -12.42 5.40
CA VAL A 69 13.92 -11.03 5.07
C VAL A 69 13.82 -10.78 3.56
N HIS A 70 14.43 -11.64 2.74
CA HIS A 70 14.36 -11.59 1.28
C HIS A 70 12.89 -11.56 0.79
N ASP A 71 12.11 -12.59 1.14
CA ASP A 71 10.73 -12.74 0.67
C ASP A 71 9.82 -11.57 1.11
N THR A 72 10.07 -11.01 2.30
CA THR A 72 9.33 -9.85 2.85
C THR A 72 9.58 -8.59 2.05
N VAL A 73 10.85 -8.30 1.75
CA VAL A 73 11.25 -7.06 1.08
C VAL A 73 10.90 -7.11 -0.40
N GLU A 74 11.05 -8.28 -1.03
CA GLU A 74 10.60 -8.53 -2.40
C GLU A 74 9.08 -8.31 -2.53
N GLY A 75 8.27 -8.89 -1.63
CA GLY A 75 6.82 -8.67 -1.60
C GLY A 75 6.44 -7.20 -1.39
N THR A 76 7.17 -6.49 -0.53
CA THR A 76 6.98 -5.04 -0.29
C THR A 76 7.28 -4.23 -1.55
N LYS A 77 8.39 -4.51 -2.23
CA LYS A 77 8.76 -3.91 -3.52
C LYS A 77 7.67 -4.12 -4.57
N THR A 78 7.28 -5.38 -4.83
CA THR A 78 6.24 -5.71 -5.82
C THR A 78 4.92 -4.99 -5.54
N TYR A 79 4.51 -4.87 -4.27
CA TYR A 79 3.25 -4.21 -3.93
C TYR A 79 3.31 -2.69 -4.10
N LEU A 80 4.44 -2.05 -3.82
CA LEU A 80 4.65 -0.62 -4.08
C LEU A 80 4.66 -0.30 -5.58
N GLU A 81 5.30 -1.14 -6.40
CA GLU A 81 5.26 -1.04 -7.86
C GLU A 81 3.83 -1.18 -8.39
N LYS A 82 3.05 -2.11 -7.82
CA LYS A 82 1.62 -2.26 -8.15
C LYS A 82 0.82 -0.99 -7.81
N ILE A 83 1.00 -0.40 -6.61
CA ILE A 83 0.32 0.85 -6.24
C ILE A 83 0.64 1.96 -7.25
N VAL A 84 1.89 2.08 -7.71
CA VAL A 84 2.27 3.05 -8.76
C VAL A 84 1.56 2.77 -10.09
N ALA A 85 1.45 1.50 -10.49
CA ALA A 85 0.72 1.11 -11.70
C ALA A 85 -0.78 1.44 -11.60
N ASP A 86 -1.42 1.05 -10.49
CA ASP A 86 -2.83 1.29 -10.21
C ASP A 86 -3.13 2.81 -10.16
N MET A 87 -2.27 3.61 -9.53
CA MET A 87 -2.34 5.08 -9.53
C MET A 87 -2.30 5.67 -10.95
N LYS A 88 -1.44 5.15 -11.83
CA LYS A 88 -1.34 5.62 -13.22
C LYS A 88 -2.57 5.23 -14.04
N THR A 89 -3.06 4.00 -13.92
CA THR A 89 -4.22 3.52 -14.68
C THR A 89 -5.53 4.16 -14.25
N GLU A 90 -5.70 4.44 -12.94
CA GLU A 90 -6.88 5.13 -12.41
C GLU A 90 -6.81 6.67 -12.56
N GLY A 91 -5.70 7.23 -13.06
CA GLY A 91 -5.52 8.67 -13.20
C GLY A 91 -5.42 9.42 -11.85
N LYS A 92 -4.94 8.75 -10.80
CA LYS A 92 -4.78 9.36 -9.47
C LYS A 92 -3.77 10.50 -9.53
N HIS A 93 -4.05 11.58 -8.80
CA HIS A 93 -3.15 12.73 -8.73
C HIS A 93 -1.78 12.34 -8.19
N ASN A 94 -0.74 13.03 -8.68
CA ASN A 94 0.66 12.85 -8.26
C ASN A 94 1.27 11.45 -8.48
N ALA A 95 0.72 10.62 -9.37
CA ALA A 95 1.26 9.28 -9.67
C ALA A 95 2.77 9.29 -10.03
N SER A 96 3.24 10.30 -10.76
CA SER A 96 4.67 10.46 -11.11
C SER A 96 5.56 10.84 -9.92
N GLY A 97 5.04 11.60 -8.94
CA GLY A 97 5.73 11.88 -7.69
C GLY A 97 5.86 10.65 -6.82
N VAL A 98 4.79 9.83 -6.74
CA VAL A 98 4.82 8.55 -6.01
C VAL A 98 5.75 7.54 -6.69
N GLU A 99 5.72 7.44 -8.02
CA GLU A 99 6.68 6.65 -8.80
C GLU A 99 8.13 7.01 -8.47
N THR A 100 8.44 8.31 -8.44
CA THR A 100 9.79 8.80 -8.12
C THR A 100 10.20 8.40 -6.71
N ALA A 101 9.30 8.53 -5.73
CA ALA A 101 9.56 8.13 -4.34
C ALA A 101 9.74 6.61 -4.18
N VAL A 102 8.89 5.80 -4.82
CA VAL A 102 8.98 4.32 -4.81
C VAL A 102 10.27 3.86 -5.48
N LYS A 103 10.66 4.45 -6.62
CA LYS A 103 11.92 4.12 -7.31
C LYS A 103 13.14 4.46 -6.46
N ILE A 104 13.15 5.61 -5.78
CA ILE A 104 14.23 5.97 -4.83
C ILE A 104 14.29 4.98 -3.66
N LEU A 105 13.14 4.59 -3.11
CA LEU A 105 13.08 3.60 -2.03
C LEU A 105 13.63 2.24 -2.49
N ASP A 106 13.30 1.80 -3.70
CA ASP A 106 13.81 0.56 -4.27
C ASP A 106 15.32 0.61 -4.58
N ASP A 107 15.75 1.52 -5.47
CA ASP A 107 17.13 1.66 -5.96
C ASP A 107 18.14 1.78 -4.81
N TYR A 108 17.78 2.52 -3.75
CA TYR A 108 18.70 2.82 -2.64
C TYR A 108 18.53 1.92 -1.41
N THR A 109 17.38 1.26 -1.23
CA THR A 109 17.06 0.48 -0.02
C THR A 109 16.59 -0.94 -0.32
N LEU A 110 15.42 -1.12 -0.95
CA LEU A 110 14.77 -2.45 -1.02
C LEU A 110 15.63 -3.46 -1.78
N SER A 111 16.05 -3.11 -3.01
CA SER A 111 16.89 -3.98 -3.84
C SER A 111 18.20 -4.37 -3.14
N LYS A 112 18.83 -3.47 -2.38
CA LYS A 112 20.07 -3.79 -1.64
C LYS A 112 19.84 -4.74 -0.47
N ILE A 113 18.68 -4.69 0.19
CA ILE A 113 18.33 -5.64 1.25
C ILE A 113 18.04 -7.01 0.63
N ILE A 114 17.35 -7.06 -0.52
CA ILE A 114 17.10 -8.29 -1.30
C ILE A 114 18.43 -8.93 -1.73
N GLU A 115 19.36 -8.14 -2.28
CA GLU A 115 20.72 -8.57 -2.65
C GLU A 115 21.50 -9.12 -1.44
N GLY A 116 21.55 -8.36 -0.33
CA GLY A 116 22.28 -8.78 0.87
C GLY A 116 21.70 -10.04 1.53
N ALA A 117 20.38 -10.18 1.55
CA ALA A 117 19.70 -11.39 2.02
C ALA A 117 19.96 -12.58 1.08
N SER A 118 19.98 -12.34 -0.24
CA SER A 118 20.32 -13.37 -1.24
C SER A 118 21.77 -13.85 -1.11
N GLU A 119 22.71 -12.96 -0.78
CA GLU A 119 24.11 -13.33 -0.53
C GLU A 119 24.23 -14.19 0.74
N ALA A 120 23.57 -13.80 1.83
CA ALA A 120 23.56 -14.56 3.08
C ALA A 120 22.95 -15.97 2.94
N LEU A 121 22.14 -16.23 1.90
CA LEU A 121 21.59 -17.55 1.58
C LEU A 121 22.55 -18.48 0.82
N LYS A 122 23.64 -17.96 0.23
CA LYS A 122 24.62 -18.77 -0.53
C LYS A 122 25.53 -19.61 0.38
N GLY A 123 25.72 -19.15 1.62
CA GLY A 123 26.23 -19.94 2.75
C GLY A 123 27.71 -19.78 3.08
#